data_AF-A0A7S4R9B8-F1
#
_entry.id   AF-A0A7S4R9B8-F1
#
_cell.length_a   1.000
_cell.length_b   1.000
_cell.length_c   1.000
_cell.angle_alpha   90.00
_cell.angle_beta   90.00
_cell.angle_gamma   90.00
#
_symmetry.space_group_name_H-M   'P 1'
#
loop_
_entity.id
_entity.type
_entity.pdbx_description
1 polymer ?
#
loop_
_entity_poly.entity_id
_entity_poly.type
_entity_poly.pdbx_seq_one_letter_code
_entity_poly.pdbx_strand_id
1 'polypeptide(L)'
;MTLATFLGSALYLKAGIDTLCDGHWEMHYDLSLQLYSLYAEAEYCNCHFEEVGRVSAVVIKKATSFENKLHVLLTLIKSLACGSKLRDAIDISFEVLQELGVECPSPLPPKVILQQDILKLKMKLEKSTEADFLQYREMNETKISPAMKFLHKLVIYTFFGKQQYFPVI
;
A
#
# COMPACT_ATOMS: atom_id res chain seq x y z
N MET A 1 -5.62 -23.28 -9.98
CA MET A 1 -4.15 -23.26 -10.21
C MET A 1 -3.61 -21.96 -9.62
N THR A 2 -3.58 -21.83 -8.30
CA THR A 2 -3.29 -20.52 -7.66
C THR A 2 -2.38 -20.69 -6.44
N LEU A 3 -2.77 -21.43 -5.39
CA LEU A 3 -1.91 -21.60 -4.20
C LEU A 3 -0.58 -22.34 -4.47
N ALA A 4 -0.61 -23.43 -5.25
CA ALA A 4 0.60 -24.23 -5.52
C ALA A 4 1.71 -23.44 -6.22
N THR A 5 1.34 -22.48 -7.09
CA THR A 5 2.30 -21.63 -7.81
C THR A 5 2.94 -20.60 -6.88
N PHE A 6 2.17 -20.01 -5.96
CA PHE A 6 2.70 -19.06 -4.97
C PHE A 6 3.57 -19.74 -3.93
N LEU A 7 3.26 -20.98 -3.55
CA LEU A 7 4.14 -21.77 -2.68
C LEU A 7 5.49 -22.03 -3.37
N GLY A 8 5.48 -22.45 -4.63
CA GLY A 8 6.71 -22.62 -5.42
C GLY A 8 7.51 -21.32 -5.52
N SER A 9 6.86 -20.20 -5.82
CA SER A 9 7.51 -18.89 -5.87
C SER A 9 8.15 -18.51 -4.54
N ALA A 10 7.46 -18.71 -3.42
CA ALA A 10 7.98 -18.42 -2.08
C ALA A 10 9.24 -19.24 -1.78
N LEU A 11 9.26 -20.53 -2.14
CA LEU A 11 10.44 -21.39 -1.98
C LEU A 11 11.64 -20.89 -2.79
N TYR A 12 11.45 -20.53 -4.06
CA TYR A 12 12.54 -20.01 -4.89
C TYR A 12 13.07 -18.67 -4.37
N LEU A 13 12.17 -17.77 -3.97
CA LEU A 13 12.56 -16.47 -3.41
C LEU A 13 13.30 -16.63 -2.08
N LYS A 14 12.84 -17.55 -1.21
CA LYS A 14 13.50 -17.88 0.05
C LYS A 14 14.89 -18.46 -0.18
N ALA A 15 15.04 -19.40 -1.12
CA ALA A 15 16.34 -19.94 -1.50
C ALA A 15 17.26 -18.83 -2.02
N GLY A 16 16.75 -17.92 -2.85
CA GLY A 16 17.48 -16.74 -3.30
C GLY A 16 18.01 -15.91 -2.14
N ILE A 17 17.15 -15.58 -1.18
CA ILE A 17 17.52 -14.84 0.05
C ILE A 17 18.60 -15.59 0.84
N ASP A 18 18.45 -16.90 1.04
CA ASP A 18 19.39 -17.71 1.82
C ASP A 18 20.77 -17.86 1.15
N THR A 19 20.85 -17.66 -0.17
CA THR A 19 22.10 -17.70 -0.93
C THR A 19 22.80 -16.35 -1.05
N LEU A 20 22.20 -15.26 -0.57
CA LEU A 20 22.83 -13.94 -0.59
C LEU A 20 24.07 -13.92 0.29
N CYS A 21 25.14 -13.27 -0.19
CA CYS A 21 26.37 -13.10 0.57
C CYS A 21 26.20 -12.14 1.76
N ASP A 22 27.10 -12.23 2.74
CA ASP A 22 27.14 -11.26 3.83
C ASP A 22 27.34 -9.83 3.29
N GLY A 23 26.57 -8.87 3.81
CA GLY A 23 26.61 -7.48 3.32
C GLY A 23 25.88 -7.25 1.98
N HIS A 24 25.03 -8.18 1.55
CA HIS A 24 24.26 -8.06 0.31
C HIS A 24 23.36 -6.81 0.25
N TRP A 25 22.91 -6.27 1.39
CA TRP A 25 22.11 -5.03 1.40
C TRP A 25 22.91 -3.82 0.93
N GLU A 26 24.22 -3.82 1.16
CA GLU A 26 25.12 -2.74 0.77
C GLU A 26 25.70 -3.00 -0.64
N MET A 27 26.03 -4.24 -0.97
CA MET A 27 26.64 -4.61 -2.27
C MET A 27 25.62 -4.82 -3.39
N HIS A 28 24.44 -5.34 -3.04
CA HIS A 28 23.39 -5.78 -3.97
C HIS A 28 22.02 -5.30 -3.48
N TYR A 29 21.94 -3.99 -3.18
CA TYR A 29 20.75 -3.37 -2.59
C TYR A 29 19.48 -3.65 -3.39
N ASP A 30 19.47 -3.39 -4.70
CA ASP A 30 18.27 -3.54 -5.54
C ASP A 30 17.78 -4.99 -5.59
N LEU A 31 18.71 -5.95 -5.72
CA LEU A 31 18.40 -7.38 -5.70
C LEU A 31 17.83 -7.80 -4.34
N SER A 32 18.44 -7.34 -3.25
CA SER A 32 18.00 -7.63 -1.89
C SER A 32 16.59 -7.07 -1.64
N LEU A 33 16.38 -5.81 -2.02
CA LEU A 33 15.08 -5.15 -1.91
C LEU A 33 14.02 -5.91 -2.69
N GLN A 34 14.32 -6.31 -3.93
CA GLN A 34 13.38 -7.04 -4.79
C GLN A 34 13.06 -8.43 -4.25
N LEU A 35 14.07 -9.21 -3.86
CA LEU A 35 13.88 -10.57 -3.34
C LEU A 35 13.03 -10.56 -2.07
N TYR A 36 13.37 -9.72 -1.09
CA TYR A 36 12.61 -9.64 0.16
C TYR A 36 11.19 -9.11 -0.06
N SER A 37 11.01 -8.12 -0.94
CA SER A 37 9.69 -7.57 -1.26
C SER A 37 8.77 -8.60 -1.92
N LEU A 38 9.27 -9.30 -2.94
CA LEU A 38 8.52 -10.36 -3.62
C LEU A 38 8.28 -11.56 -2.70
N TYR A 39 9.23 -11.88 -1.82
CA TYR A 39 9.04 -12.95 -0.85
C TYR A 39 7.91 -12.63 0.12
N ALA A 40 7.86 -11.40 0.64
CA ALA A 40 6.73 -10.95 1.48
C ALA A 40 5.39 -11.04 0.73
N GLU A 41 5.34 -10.67 -0.55
CA GLU A 41 4.11 -10.78 -1.35
C GLU A 41 3.69 -12.24 -1.59
N ALA A 42 4.65 -13.13 -1.86
CA ALA A 42 4.38 -14.55 -2.02
C ALA A 42 3.85 -15.17 -0.72
N GLU A 43 4.44 -14.85 0.43
CA GLU A 43 3.99 -15.30 1.74
C GLU A 43 2.60 -14.76 2.11
N TYR A 44 2.29 -13.51 1.72
CA TYR A 44 0.94 -12.97 1.83
C TYR A 44 -0.07 -13.78 1.01
N CYS A 45 0.25 -14.11 -0.24
CA CYS A 45 -0.60 -14.96 -1.10
C CYS A 45 -0.78 -16.38 -0.56
N ASN A 46 0.18 -16.88 0.22
CA ASN A 46 0.10 -18.16 0.93
C ASN A 46 -0.54 -18.05 2.33
N CYS A 47 -1.06 -16.88 2.71
CA CYS A 47 -1.66 -16.59 4.02
C CYS A 47 -0.71 -16.74 5.22
N HIS A 48 0.62 -16.66 5.03
CA HIS A 48 1.61 -16.72 6.10
C HIS A 48 1.89 -15.34 6.69
N PHE A 49 0.88 -14.74 7.31
CA PHE A 49 0.89 -13.33 7.71
C PHE A 49 1.98 -12.94 8.73
N GLU A 50 2.39 -13.86 9.60
CA GLU A 50 3.50 -13.65 10.55
C GLU A 50 4.83 -13.48 9.81
N GLU A 51 5.08 -14.32 8.80
CA GLU A 51 6.30 -14.26 7.99
C GLU A 51 6.33 -12.97 7.16
N VAL A 52 5.18 -12.55 6.62
CA VAL A 52 5.06 -11.23 5.98
C VAL A 52 5.52 -10.12 6.93
N GLY A 53 5.08 -10.15 8.19
CA GLY A 53 5.50 -9.17 9.20
C GLY A 53 7.00 -9.18 9.43
N ARG A 54 7.59 -10.37 9.59
CA ARG A 54 9.04 -10.56 9.82
C ARG A 54 9.87 -10.03 8.66
N VAL A 55 9.53 -10.41 7.43
CA VAL A 55 10.25 -10.00 6.21
C VAL A 55 10.07 -8.51 5.95
N SER A 56 8.86 -7.99 6.13
CA SER A 56 8.56 -6.56 5.96
C SER A 56 9.40 -5.69 6.90
N ALA A 57 9.57 -6.11 8.17
CA ALA A 57 10.39 -5.39 9.13
C ALA A 57 11.86 -5.27 8.69
N VAL A 58 12.41 -6.30 8.03
CA VAL A 58 13.77 -6.24 7.47
C VAL A 58 13.86 -5.19 6.38
N VAL A 59 12.94 -5.21 5.42
CA VAL A 59 12.91 -4.25 4.30
C VAL A 59 12.72 -2.82 4.81
N ILE A 60 11.76 -2.60 5.72
CA ILE A 60 11.48 -1.26 6.29
C ILE A 60 12.73 -0.69 6.99
N LYS A 61 13.51 -1.53 7.67
CA LYS A 61 14.74 -1.15 8.35
C LYS A 61 15.91 -0.88 7.40
N LYS A 62 16.01 -1.66 6.32
CA LYS A 62 17.16 -1.62 5.39
C LYS A 62 16.97 -0.69 4.19
N ALA A 63 15.73 -0.36 3.83
CA ALA A 63 15.44 0.49 2.70
C ALA A 63 16.02 1.90 2.88
N THR A 64 16.70 2.39 1.84
CA THR A 64 17.41 3.68 1.81
C THR A 64 16.49 4.88 1.53
N SER A 65 15.29 4.62 1.03
CA SER A 65 14.28 5.65 0.75
C SER A 65 12.90 5.16 1.14
N PHE A 66 11.95 6.09 1.28
CA PHE A 66 10.56 5.74 1.59
C PHE A 66 9.88 5.03 0.41
N GLU A 67 10.17 5.43 -0.81
CA GLU A 67 9.62 4.85 -2.03
C GLU A 67 9.93 3.35 -2.12
N ASN A 68 11.14 2.96 -1.71
CA ASN A 68 11.58 1.58 -1.65
C ASN A 68 10.79 0.73 -0.62
N LYS A 69 10.14 1.36 0.35
CA LYS A 69 9.30 0.67 1.35
C LYS A 69 7.86 0.48 0.88
N LEU A 70 7.38 1.24 -0.12
CA LEU A 70 5.95 1.29 -0.47
C LEU A 70 5.38 -0.07 -0.86
N HIS A 71 6.14 -0.87 -1.60
CA HIS A 71 5.70 -2.21 -1.99
C HIS A 71 5.47 -3.10 -0.75
N VAL A 72 6.46 -3.18 0.15
CA VAL A 72 6.39 -4.05 1.32
C VAL A 72 5.35 -3.54 2.34
N LEU A 73 5.21 -2.23 2.49
CA LEU A 73 4.19 -1.62 3.35
C LEU A 73 2.78 -1.96 2.86
N LEU A 74 2.55 -1.89 1.54
CA LEU A 74 1.26 -2.29 0.97
C LEU A 74 0.95 -3.77 1.23
N THR A 75 1.95 -4.65 1.10
CA THR A 75 1.81 -6.08 1.40
C THR A 75 1.55 -6.34 2.88
N LEU A 76 2.27 -5.66 3.77
CA LEU A 76 2.08 -5.73 5.21
C LEU A 76 0.67 -5.28 5.62
N ILE A 77 0.19 -4.16 5.10
CA ILE A 77 -1.16 -3.64 5.36
C ILE A 77 -2.23 -4.65 4.94
N LYS A 78 -2.10 -5.23 3.73
CA LYS A 78 -3.02 -6.28 3.27
C LYS A 78 -3.00 -7.49 4.19
N SER A 79 -1.80 -7.93 4.58
CA SER A 79 -1.59 -9.05 5.51
C SER A 79 -2.25 -8.81 6.87
N LEU A 80 -2.08 -7.61 7.45
CA LEU A 80 -2.74 -7.21 8.70
C LEU A 80 -4.26 -7.21 8.58
N ALA A 81 -4.80 -6.67 7.49
CA ALA A 81 -6.24 -6.66 7.25
C ALA A 81 -6.82 -8.08 7.14
N CYS A 82 -6.17 -8.97 6.39
CA CYS A 82 -6.55 -10.37 6.27
C CYS A 82 -6.39 -11.13 7.60
N GLY A 83 -5.38 -10.79 8.40
CA GLY A 83 -5.12 -11.33 9.73
C GLY A 83 -5.99 -10.76 10.85
N SER A 84 -7.13 -10.11 10.53
CA SER A 84 -8.06 -9.49 11.49
C SER A 84 -7.48 -8.33 12.33
N LYS A 85 -6.35 -7.76 11.91
CA LYS A 85 -5.72 -6.58 12.51
C LYS A 85 -6.05 -5.31 11.71
N LEU A 86 -7.33 -5.10 11.43
CA LEU A 86 -7.80 -4.00 10.58
C LEU A 86 -7.43 -2.61 11.11
N ARG A 87 -7.41 -2.42 12.43
CA ARG A 87 -7.03 -1.12 13.02
C ARG A 87 -5.59 -0.78 12.73
N ASP A 88 -4.67 -1.73 12.93
CA ASP A 88 -3.25 -1.58 12.64
C ASP A 88 -3.03 -1.32 11.14
N ALA A 89 -3.76 -2.03 10.27
CA ALA A 89 -3.72 -1.80 8.83
C ALA A 89 -4.15 -0.38 8.45
N ILE A 90 -5.20 0.16 9.08
CA ILE A 90 -5.69 1.52 8.86
C ILE A 90 -4.67 2.55 9.35
N ASP A 91 -4.10 2.35 10.55
CA ASP A 91 -3.16 3.30 11.15
C ASP A 91 -1.88 3.42 10.34
N ILE A 92 -1.29 2.28 9.94
CA ILE A 92 -0.11 2.28 9.05
C ILE A 92 -0.45 2.90 7.69
N SER A 93 -1.65 2.66 7.14
CA SER A 93 -2.05 3.27 5.87
C SER A 93 -2.14 4.80 5.96
N PHE A 94 -2.61 5.35 7.08
CA PHE A 94 -2.64 6.79 7.30
C PHE A 94 -1.25 7.39 7.45
N GLU A 95 -0.35 6.73 8.17
CA GLU A 95 1.06 7.15 8.27
C GLU A 95 1.71 7.20 6.87
N VAL A 96 1.50 6.16 6.06
CA VAL A 96 2.03 6.11 4.69
C VAL A 96 1.46 7.21 3.80
N LEU A 97 0.15 7.49 3.89
CA LEU A 97 -0.46 8.58 3.13
C LEU A 97 0.09 9.94 3.55
N GLN A 98 0.32 10.15 4.84
CA GLN A 98 0.93 11.39 5.34
C GLN A 98 2.36 11.57 4.78
N GLU A 99 3.18 10.52 4.75
CA GLU A 99 4.51 10.56 4.14
C GLU A 99 4.46 10.81 2.62
N LEU A 100 3.41 10.34 1.93
CA LEU A 100 3.15 10.65 0.52
C LEU A 100 2.63 12.07 0.29
N GLY A 101 2.38 12.84 1.35
CA GLY A 101 1.86 14.21 1.28
C GLY A 101 0.34 14.30 1.12
N VAL A 102 -0.38 13.21 1.41
CA VAL A 102 -1.85 13.18 1.43
C VAL A 102 -2.33 13.38 2.85
N GLU A 103 -2.96 14.54 3.09
CA GLU A 103 -3.60 14.82 4.37
C GLU A 103 -4.81 13.91 4.56
N CYS A 104 -4.80 13.14 5.66
CA CYS A 104 -5.91 12.28 6.00
C CYS A 104 -6.99 13.09 6.75
N PRO A 105 -8.27 12.97 6.36
CA PRO A 105 -9.36 13.73 6.96
C PRO A 105 -9.60 13.35 8.43
N SER A 106 -10.11 14.30 9.20
CA SER A 106 -10.65 14.02 10.54
C SER A 106 -11.82 13.02 10.45
N PRO A 107 -12.01 12.12 11.43
CA PRO A 107 -13.04 11.08 11.39
C PRO A 107 -14.47 11.58 11.33
N LEU A 108 -14.73 12.85 11.67
CA LEU A 108 -16.05 13.46 11.60
C LEU A 108 -15.87 14.93 11.18
N PRO A 109 -15.61 15.20 9.89
CA PRO A 109 -15.54 16.57 9.44
C PRO A 109 -16.96 17.16 9.56
N PRO A 110 -17.09 18.46 9.89
CA PRO A 110 -18.36 19.14 9.82
C PRO A 110 -19.04 18.89 8.47
N LYS A 111 -20.34 18.55 8.48
CA LYS A 111 -21.12 18.24 7.26
C LYS A 111 -20.96 19.28 6.14
N VAL A 112 -20.75 20.53 6.53
CA VAL A 112 -20.50 21.66 5.62
C VAL A 112 -19.25 21.46 4.77
N ILE A 113 -18.15 20.93 5.33
CA ILE A 113 -16.90 20.68 4.60
C ILE A 113 -17.14 19.60 3.53
N LEU A 114 -17.75 18.47 3.91
CA LEU A 114 -18.07 17.39 2.98
C LEU A 114 -18.98 17.86 1.84
N GLN A 115 -20.00 18.66 2.15
CA GLN A 115 -20.89 19.24 1.13
C GLN A 115 -20.16 20.19 0.19
N GLN A 116 -19.25 21.01 0.70
CA GLN A 116 -18.43 21.91 -0.12
C GLN A 116 -17.53 21.13 -1.07
N ASP A 117 -16.91 20.04 -0.62
CA ASP A 117 -16.02 19.25 -1.46
C ASP A 117 -16.78 18.47 -2.54
N ILE A 118 -17.94 17.91 -2.21
CA ILE A 118 -18.85 17.31 -3.21
C ILE A 118 -19.27 18.35 -4.26
N LEU A 119 -19.59 19.58 -3.83
CA LEU A 119 -19.99 20.64 -4.75
C LEU A 119 -18.85 21.06 -5.67
N LYS A 120 -17.63 21.24 -5.13
CA LYS A 120 -16.43 21.52 -5.94
C LYS A 120 -16.16 20.42 -6.96
N LEU A 121 -16.31 19.16 -6.55
CA LEU A 121 -16.13 18.01 -7.44
C LEU A 121 -17.17 18.01 -8.56
N LYS A 122 -18.46 18.21 -8.24
CA LYS A 122 -19.53 18.34 -9.23
C LYS A 122 -19.26 19.47 -10.22
N MET A 123 -18.93 20.66 -9.74
CA MET A 123 -18.61 21.80 -10.61
C MET A 123 -17.42 21.53 -11.52
N LYS A 124 -16.42 20.78 -11.05
CA LYS A 124 -15.27 20.39 -11.87
C LYS A 124 -15.67 19.38 -12.94
N LEU A 125 -16.46 18.37 -12.58
CA LEU A 125 -16.96 17.35 -13.50
C LEU A 125 -17.91 17.93 -14.57
N GLU A 126 -18.82 18.83 -14.19
CA GLU A 126 -19.74 19.51 -15.12
C GLU A 126 -19.01 20.40 -16.13
N LYS A 127 -17.82 20.89 -15.77
CA LYS A 127 -16.95 21.69 -16.66
C LYS A 127 -16.02 20.83 -17.51
N SER A 128 -15.87 19.55 -17.18
CA SER A 128 -15.06 18.60 -17.96
C SER A 128 -15.90 18.01 -19.09
N THR A 129 -15.31 17.94 -20.28
CA THR A 129 -15.89 17.29 -21.46
C THR A 129 -15.34 15.88 -21.64
N GLU A 130 -16.03 15.03 -22.41
CA GLU A 130 -15.51 13.70 -22.79
C GLU A 130 -14.12 13.76 -23.43
N ALA A 131 -13.87 14.80 -24.25
CA ALA A 131 -12.57 15.03 -24.87
C ALA A 131 -11.46 15.32 -23.85
N ASP A 132 -11.78 15.96 -22.72
CA ASP A 132 -10.80 16.21 -21.65
C ASP A 132 -10.38 14.91 -20.96
N PHE A 133 -11.33 13.98 -20.76
CA PHE A 133 -11.02 12.67 -20.16
C PHE A 133 -10.17 11.80 -21.08
N LEU A 134 -10.39 11.86 -22.40
CA LEU A 134 -9.56 11.16 -23.38
C LEU A 134 -8.11 11.69 -23.45
N GLN A 135 -7.90 12.94 -23.03
CA GLN A 135 -6.58 13.57 -22.95
C GLN A 135 -5.89 13.36 -21.60
N TYR A 136 -6.57 12.79 -20.61
CA TYR A 136 -5.92 12.51 -19.33
C TYR A 136 -4.80 11.50 -19.49
N ARG A 137 -3.62 11.91 -19.05
CA ARG A 137 -2.46 11.04 -18.97
C ARG A 137 -2.66 10.02 -17.86
N GLU A 138 -2.13 8.82 -18.06
CA GLU A 138 -1.94 7.86 -16.97
C GLU A 138 -1.26 8.53 -15.77
N MET A 139 -1.78 8.22 -14.58
CA MET A 139 -1.31 8.75 -13.31
C MET A 139 0.09 8.20 -13.01
N ASN A 140 1.10 8.88 -13.56
CA ASN A 140 2.51 8.51 -13.50
C ASN A 140 3.31 9.36 -12.49
N GLU A 141 2.63 10.17 -11.68
CA GLU A 141 3.30 10.91 -10.62
C GLU A 141 3.75 9.98 -9.50
N THR A 142 5.02 10.12 -9.12
CA THR A 142 5.74 9.24 -8.18
C THR A 142 5.08 9.15 -6.80
N LYS A 143 4.31 10.15 -6.40
CA LYS A 143 3.59 10.18 -5.11
C LYS A 143 2.10 9.86 -5.22
N ILE A 144 1.44 10.33 -6.28
CA ILE A 144 -0.02 10.19 -6.42
C ILE A 144 -0.40 8.73 -6.75
N SER A 145 0.35 8.05 -7.61
CA SER A 145 0.05 6.66 -8.00
C SER A 145 0.14 5.67 -6.82
N PRO A 146 1.19 5.71 -5.98
CA PRO A 146 1.20 4.92 -4.75
C PRO A 146 0.10 5.32 -3.79
N ALA A 147 -0.13 6.62 -3.55
CA ALA A 147 -1.17 7.08 -2.62
C ALA A 147 -2.55 6.53 -2.98
N MET A 148 -2.89 6.51 -4.26
CA MET A 148 -4.16 5.93 -4.74
C MET A 148 -4.31 4.45 -4.40
N LYS A 149 -3.21 3.67 -4.40
CA LYS A 149 -3.24 2.25 -4.01
C LYS A 149 -3.56 2.08 -2.52
N PHE A 150 -3.01 2.93 -1.65
CA PHE A 150 -3.30 2.90 -0.21
C PHE A 150 -4.73 3.40 0.08
N LEU A 151 -5.16 4.50 -0.55
CA LEU A 151 -6.53 5.02 -0.43
C LEU A 151 -7.58 3.97 -0.82
N HIS A 152 -7.39 3.31 -1.97
CA HIS A 152 -8.30 2.24 -2.40
C HIS A 152 -8.44 1.11 -1.37
N LYS A 153 -7.35 0.76 -0.66
CA LYS A 153 -7.40 -0.24 0.40
C LYS A 153 -8.08 0.28 1.66
N LEU A 154 -7.80 1.54 2.04
CA LEU A 154 -8.43 2.18 3.17
C LEU A 154 -9.95 2.26 3.06
N VAL A 155 -10.53 2.54 1.89
CA VAL A 155 -12.00 2.56 1.70
C VAL A 155 -12.64 1.24 2.19
N ILE A 156 -12.02 0.11 1.87
CA ILE A 156 -12.52 -1.21 2.30
C ILE A 156 -12.31 -1.39 3.80
N TYR A 157 -11.15 -1.00 4.33
CA TYR A 157 -10.82 -1.24 5.73
C TYR A 157 -11.57 -0.34 6.69
N THR A 158 -11.78 0.95 6.36
CA THR A 158 -12.51 1.88 7.22
C THR A 158 -13.97 1.47 7.36
N PHE A 159 -14.58 0.88 6.32
CA PHE A 159 -15.93 0.33 6.38
C PHE A 159 -16.11 -0.72 7.50
N PHE A 160 -15.07 -1.54 7.77
CA PHE A 160 -15.13 -2.60 8.79
C PHE A 160 -14.41 -2.25 10.11
N GLY A 161 -13.34 -1.46 10.08
CA GLY A 161 -12.44 -1.26 11.23
C GLY A 161 -12.55 0.10 11.93
N LYS A 162 -12.78 1.19 11.19
CA LYS A 162 -12.94 2.56 11.71
C LYS A 162 -13.98 3.34 10.90
N GLN A 163 -15.26 2.95 11.05
CA GLN A 163 -16.39 3.41 10.23
C GLN A 163 -16.53 4.94 10.14
N GLN A 164 -16.11 5.66 11.17
CA GLN A 164 -16.10 7.12 11.17
C GLN A 164 -15.32 7.72 9.98
N TYR A 165 -14.22 7.10 9.54
CA TYR A 165 -13.43 7.60 8.40
C TYR A 165 -14.00 7.20 7.03
N PHE A 166 -14.95 6.26 6.95
CA PHE A 166 -15.45 5.77 5.66
C PHE A 166 -16.08 6.86 4.77
N PRO A 167 -16.88 7.82 5.27
CA PRO A 167 -17.49 8.84 4.42
C PRO A 167 -16.52 9.88 3.85
N VAL A 168 -15.25 9.87 4.27
CA VAL A 168 -14.29 10.95 4.03
C VAL A 168 -13.03 10.52 3.31
N ILE A 169 -12.79 9.21 3.22
CA ILE A 169 -11.72 8.58 2.43
C ILE A 169 -12.27 8.22 1.05
#